data_AF-W7RRJ2-F1
#
_entry.id   AF-W7RRJ2-F1
#
_cell.length_a   1.000
_cell.length_b   1.000
_cell.length_c   1.000
_cell.angle_alpha   90.00
_cell.angle_beta   90.00
_cell.angle_gamma   90.00
#
_symmetry.space_group_name_H-M   'P 1'
#
loop_
_entity.id
_entity.type
_entity.pdbx_description
1 polymer ?
#
loop_
_entity_poly.entity_id
_entity_poly.type
_entity_poly.pdbx_seq_one_letter_code
_entity_poly.pdbx_strand_id
1 'polypeptide(L)'
;MTYKIEKRLMTGLPNYNLTAIKYVIAHESGNSKNCGPNALENEIAYMNRNKANAFTSHWVGGGGKIVQVAPVGKLQYGCGSKGNPLSYAQVELARTNDKGQFKKDYAAYIWLLRELAKEACIPVVLDGTGNGIKSHRWITDNLKGTTHRDPYSYLASMGITEEQFKLDIKNGLEEVKEVQEAKVMLNDAKTIPAVIIDGRTHVQVRDLAELLGLKLVYNNESKITKLYEVK
;
A
#
# COMPACT_ATOMS: atom_id res chain seq x y z
N MET A 1 8.57 6.13 -3.76
CA MET A 1 8.58 5.07 -2.72
C MET A 1 9.16 3.78 -3.28
N THR A 2 10.07 3.16 -2.54
CA THR A 2 10.63 1.84 -2.83
C THR A 2 10.59 1.03 -1.55
N TYR A 3 10.10 -0.20 -1.61
CA TYR A 3 10.03 -1.09 -0.45
C TYR A 3 11.04 -2.23 -0.57
N LYS A 4 11.62 -2.63 0.56
CA LYS A 4 12.44 -3.83 0.63
C LYS A 4 11.53 -5.06 0.73
N ILE A 5 11.80 -6.06 -0.10
CA ILE A 5 11.14 -7.37 -0.04
C ILE A 5 12.03 -8.33 0.74
N GLU A 6 11.56 -8.79 1.90
CA GLU A 6 12.22 -9.85 2.65
C GLU A 6 11.88 -11.21 2.03
N LYS A 7 12.87 -12.05 1.76
CA LYS A 7 12.64 -13.40 1.22
C LYS A 7 12.70 -14.44 2.34
N ARG A 8 11.55 -15.07 2.62
CA ARG A 8 11.38 -16.18 3.56
C ARG A 8 10.64 -17.34 2.89
N LEU A 9 11.24 -17.86 1.82
CA LEU A 9 10.61 -18.91 1.00
C LEU A 9 10.37 -20.19 1.82
N MET A 10 9.12 -20.67 1.79
CA MET A 10 8.76 -21.92 2.44
C MET A 10 9.32 -23.11 1.66
N THR A 11 9.75 -24.14 2.39
CA THR A 11 10.19 -25.42 1.81
C THR A 11 9.00 -26.33 1.52
N GLY A 12 9.17 -27.29 0.59
CA GLY A 12 8.15 -28.31 0.30
C GLY A 12 6.92 -27.79 -0.45
N LEU A 13 7.03 -26.64 -1.12
CA LEU A 13 5.99 -26.13 -2.00
C LEU A 13 5.99 -26.88 -3.35
N PRO A 14 4.82 -27.04 -3.99
CA PRO A 14 4.76 -27.57 -5.35
C PRO A 14 5.52 -26.66 -6.31
N ASN A 15 6.23 -27.25 -7.27
CA ASN A 15 6.97 -26.53 -8.31
C ASN A 15 6.35 -26.74 -9.70
N TYR A 16 5.06 -26.42 -9.81
CA TYR A 16 4.33 -26.52 -11.08
C TYR A 16 4.36 -25.19 -11.82
N ASN A 17 4.50 -25.27 -13.15
CA ASN A 17 4.40 -24.10 -14.02
C ASN A 17 2.95 -23.61 -14.10
N LEU A 18 2.79 -22.31 -14.31
CA LEU A 18 1.50 -21.71 -14.66
C LEU A 18 1.12 -22.10 -16.09
N THR A 19 -0.18 -22.25 -16.35
CA THR A 19 -0.68 -22.47 -17.72
C THR A 19 -0.48 -21.22 -18.58
N ALA A 20 -0.64 -20.04 -17.97
CA ALA A 20 -0.33 -18.75 -18.58
C ALA A 20 -0.12 -17.70 -17.49
N ILE A 21 0.64 -16.64 -17.78
CA ILE A 21 0.76 -15.48 -16.90
C ILE A 21 -0.31 -14.47 -17.31
N LYS A 22 -1.33 -14.29 -16.47
CA LYS A 22 -2.42 -13.33 -16.74
C LYS A 22 -2.69 -12.36 -15.60
N TYR A 23 -2.50 -12.80 -14.36
CA TYR A 23 -2.98 -12.06 -13.19
C TYR A 23 -1.94 -11.90 -12.08
N VAL A 24 -2.11 -10.83 -11.32
CA VAL A 24 -1.63 -10.71 -9.94
C VAL A 24 -2.85 -10.56 -9.04
N ILE A 25 -2.95 -11.35 -7.98
CA ILE A 25 -4.15 -11.38 -7.15
C ILE A 25 -3.96 -10.59 -5.85
N ALA A 26 -4.91 -9.71 -5.58
CA ALA A 26 -5.03 -8.90 -4.37
C ALA A 26 -5.94 -9.61 -3.36
N HIS A 27 -5.37 -10.06 -2.23
CA HIS A 27 -6.04 -10.69 -1.11
C HIS A 27 -5.90 -9.88 0.20
N GLU A 28 -6.73 -10.23 1.19
CA GLU A 28 -6.50 -9.91 2.61
C GLU A 28 -6.83 -11.15 3.46
N SER A 29 -6.24 -11.22 4.66
CA SER A 29 -6.14 -12.46 5.43
C SER A 29 -7.47 -13.09 5.87
N GLY A 30 -8.58 -12.36 5.82
CA GLY A 30 -9.90 -12.82 6.25
C GLY A 30 -10.03 -12.98 7.77
N ASN A 31 -8.96 -12.74 8.53
CA ASN A 31 -8.86 -13.13 9.94
C ASN A 31 -9.10 -11.94 10.88
N SER A 32 -10.37 -11.66 11.17
CA SER A 32 -10.75 -10.56 12.08
C SER A 32 -10.27 -10.74 13.53
N LYS A 33 -9.81 -11.94 13.91
CA LYS A 33 -9.25 -12.21 15.24
C LYS A 33 -7.74 -11.95 15.32
N ASN A 34 -7.07 -11.76 14.17
CA ASN A 34 -5.62 -11.57 14.09
C ASN A 34 -5.29 -10.16 13.56
N CYS A 35 -5.51 -9.15 14.40
CA CYS A 35 -5.25 -7.74 14.08
C CYS A 35 -4.16 -7.10 14.97
N GLY A 36 -3.43 -7.92 15.74
CA GLY A 36 -2.41 -7.45 16.68
C GLY A 36 -1.07 -7.12 16.01
N PRO A 37 -0.08 -6.65 16.78
CA PRO A 37 1.24 -6.25 16.26
C PRO A 37 2.00 -7.40 15.56
N ASN A 38 1.70 -8.66 15.90
CA ASN A 38 2.30 -9.85 15.31
C ASN A 38 1.42 -10.49 14.21
N ALA A 39 0.38 -9.80 13.72
CA ALA A 39 -0.58 -10.40 12.79
C ALA A 39 0.10 -11.01 11.54
N LEU A 40 1.01 -10.26 10.93
CA LEU A 40 1.80 -10.72 9.77
C LEU A 40 2.55 -12.04 10.06
N GLU A 41 3.26 -12.10 11.17
CA GLU A 41 4.07 -13.28 11.54
C GLU A 41 3.18 -14.49 11.85
N ASN A 42 2.04 -14.26 12.51
CA ASN A 42 1.07 -15.30 12.80
C ASN A 42 0.48 -15.91 11.51
N GLU A 43 0.14 -15.07 10.53
CA GLU A 43 -0.39 -15.53 9.24
C GLU A 43 0.65 -16.35 8.46
N ILE A 44 1.89 -15.85 8.36
CA ILE A 44 2.98 -16.56 7.67
C ILE A 44 3.23 -17.92 8.34
N ALA A 45 3.28 -17.96 9.66
CA ALA A 45 3.49 -19.21 10.40
C ALA A 45 2.32 -20.19 10.20
N TYR A 46 1.07 -19.69 10.22
CA TYR A 46 -0.11 -20.51 9.96
C TYR A 46 -0.14 -21.05 8.54
N MET A 47 0.11 -20.21 7.54
CA MET A 47 0.18 -20.62 6.14
C MET A 47 1.27 -21.67 5.93
N ASN A 48 2.46 -21.52 6.52
CA ASN A 48 3.51 -22.53 6.39
C ASN A 48 3.12 -23.91 6.95
N ARG A 49 2.33 -23.96 8.03
CA ARG A 49 1.79 -25.22 8.58
C ARG A 49 0.68 -25.81 7.69
N ASN A 50 -0.07 -24.97 6.97
CA ASN A 50 -1.27 -25.36 6.22
C ASN A 50 -1.10 -25.29 4.68
N LYS A 51 0.12 -25.08 4.19
CA LYS A 51 0.44 -24.84 2.76
C LYS A 51 0.03 -25.94 1.79
N ALA A 52 -0.23 -27.15 2.30
CA ALA A 52 -0.81 -28.22 1.49
C ALA A 52 -2.23 -27.88 1.00
N ASN A 53 -2.95 -27.03 1.76
CA ASN A 53 -4.31 -26.59 1.44
C ASN A 53 -4.33 -25.24 0.72
N ALA A 54 -3.62 -24.25 1.26
CA ALA A 54 -3.59 -22.89 0.71
C ALA A 54 -2.28 -22.19 1.01
N PHE A 55 -1.74 -21.49 0.01
CA PHE A 55 -0.60 -20.59 0.15
C PHE A 55 -0.55 -19.58 -0.99
N THR A 56 0.05 -18.42 -0.70
CA THR A 56 0.25 -17.30 -1.63
C THR A 56 1.74 -16.96 -1.75
N SER A 57 2.09 -16.08 -2.68
CA SER A 57 3.49 -15.67 -2.91
C SER A 57 4.02 -14.68 -1.90
N HIS A 58 3.18 -13.76 -1.42
CA HIS A 58 3.61 -12.63 -0.61
C HIS A 58 2.61 -12.30 0.49
N TRP A 59 3.15 -11.73 1.56
CA TRP A 59 2.40 -11.07 2.62
C TRP A 59 2.88 -9.63 2.80
N VAL A 60 1.94 -8.73 3.09
CA VAL A 60 2.18 -7.35 3.48
C VAL A 60 1.54 -7.07 4.83
N GLY A 61 2.25 -6.39 5.73
CA GLY A 61 1.72 -6.06 7.05
C GLY A 61 2.79 -5.53 8.02
N GLY A 62 2.42 -5.35 9.28
CA GLY A 62 3.38 -5.01 10.35
C GLY A 62 4.07 -3.66 10.16
N GLY A 63 3.40 -2.69 9.56
CA GLY A 63 3.89 -1.33 9.34
C GLY A 63 4.61 -1.11 8.00
N GLY A 64 4.16 -1.79 6.94
CA GLY A 64 4.69 -1.69 5.58
C GLY A 64 5.76 -2.72 5.25
N LYS A 65 5.89 -3.80 6.04
CA LYS A 65 6.81 -4.90 5.72
C LYS A 65 6.23 -5.74 4.59
N ILE A 66 7.11 -6.21 3.70
CA ILE A 66 6.78 -7.11 2.61
C ILE A 66 7.61 -8.37 2.76
N VAL A 67 6.96 -9.53 2.73
CA VAL A 67 7.59 -10.84 2.86
C VAL A 67 7.20 -11.71 1.69
N GLN A 68 8.16 -12.13 0.89
CA GLN A 68 8.00 -13.16 -0.12
C GLN A 68 8.19 -14.54 0.51
N VAL A 69 7.15 -15.37 0.42
CA VAL A 69 7.04 -16.67 1.09
C VAL A 69 6.93 -17.84 0.11
N ALA A 70 6.63 -17.57 -1.16
CA ALA A 70 6.70 -18.55 -2.25
C ALA A 70 7.26 -17.91 -3.54
N PRO A 71 7.83 -18.72 -4.46
CA PRO A 71 8.28 -18.23 -5.76
C PRO A 71 7.12 -17.64 -6.57
N VAL A 72 7.38 -16.52 -7.26
CA VAL A 72 6.49 -16.00 -8.31
C VAL A 72 6.60 -16.83 -9.57
N GLY A 73 5.62 -16.74 -10.48
CA GLY A 73 5.60 -17.49 -11.74
C GLY A 73 5.41 -18.99 -11.56
N LYS A 74 5.06 -19.44 -10.35
CA LYS A 74 4.75 -20.83 -10.00
C LYS A 74 3.37 -20.92 -9.38
N LEU A 75 2.76 -22.10 -9.53
CA LEU A 75 1.42 -22.37 -9.02
C LEU A 75 1.34 -22.09 -7.51
N GLN A 76 0.30 -21.36 -7.12
CA GLN A 76 -0.07 -21.02 -5.74
C GLN A 76 -1.50 -21.47 -5.49
N TYR A 77 -1.91 -21.63 -4.23
CA TYR A 77 -3.24 -22.14 -3.85
C TYR A 77 -4.06 -21.12 -3.06
N GLY A 78 -4.15 -19.87 -3.53
CA GLY A 78 -4.87 -18.80 -2.81
C GLY A 78 -6.15 -18.28 -3.47
N CYS A 79 -6.38 -18.55 -4.77
CA CYS A 79 -7.52 -17.97 -5.50
C CYS A 79 -8.38 -19.00 -6.27
N GLY A 80 -8.43 -20.24 -5.78
CA GLY A 80 -9.23 -21.30 -6.38
C GLY A 80 -8.65 -21.90 -7.67
N SER A 81 -9.11 -23.11 -8.02
CA SER A 81 -8.50 -23.95 -9.07
C SER A 81 -8.44 -23.32 -10.45
N LYS A 82 -9.33 -22.36 -10.75
CA LYS A 82 -9.37 -21.67 -12.05
C LYS A 82 -8.49 -20.42 -12.12
N GLY A 83 -8.28 -19.73 -10.99
CA GLY A 83 -7.41 -18.56 -10.93
C GLY A 83 -5.94 -18.92 -10.68
N ASN A 84 -5.69 -19.96 -9.87
CA ASN A 84 -4.36 -20.43 -9.49
C ASN A 84 -3.40 -20.63 -10.68
N PRO A 85 -3.76 -21.37 -11.75
CA PRO A 85 -2.85 -21.61 -12.88
C PRO A 85 -2.58 -20.39 -13.76
N LEU A 86 -3.21 -19.24 -13.47
CA LEU A 86 -3.13 -18.01 -14.27
C LEU A 86 -2.43 -16.86 -13.53
N SER A 87 -2.09 -17.07 -12.26
CA SER A 87 -1.67 -16.01 -11.35
C SER A 87 -0.16 -16.02 -11.14
N TYR A 88 0.53 -15.00 -11.64
CA TYR A 88 1.97 -14.78 -11.46
C TYR A 88 2.34 -14.71 -9.98
N ALA A 89 1.54 -13.96 -9.23
CA ALA A 89 1.69 -13.73 -7.82
C ALA A 89 0.32 -13.54 -7.17
N GLN A 90 0.18 -13.97 -5.93
CA GLN A 90 -0.97 -13.74 -5.06
C GLN A 90 -0.44 -13.07 -3.78
N VAL A 91 -1.02 -11.94 -3.39
CA VAL A 91 -0.51 -11.07 -2.33
C VAL A 91 -1.57 -10.90 -1.25
N GLU A 92 -1.23 -11.32 -0.04
CA GLU A 92 -2.07 -11.18 1.15
C GLU A 92 -1.75 -9.89 1.91
N LEU A 93 -2.78 -9.18 2.34
CA LEU A 93 -2.69 -8.07 3.30
C LEU A 93 -3.09 -8.58 4.69
N ALA A 94 -2.15 -8.58 5.64
CA ALA A 94 -2.44 -8.88 7.03
C ALA A 94 -3.33 -7.79 7.65
N ARG A 95 -4.30 -8.20 8.46
CA ARG A 95 -5.18 -7.25 9.14
C ARG A 95 -4.47 -6.55 10.30
N THR A 96 -4.89 -5.32 10.56
CA THR A 96 -4.60 -4.53 11.77
C THR A 96 -5.86 -3.78 12.16
N ASN A 97 -5.93 -3.26 13.38
CA ASN A 97 -6.95 -2.28 13.78
C ASN A 97 -6.34 -0.87 13.95
N ASP A 98 -5.02 -0.74 13.81
CA ASP A 98 -4.31 0.53 13.88
C ASP A 98 -4.34 1.22 12.51
N LYS A 99 -5.01 2.37 12.42
CA LYS A 99 -5.13 3.15 11.18
C LYS A 99 -3.78 3.69 10.68
N GLY A 100 -2.86 4.03 11.58
CA GLY A 100 -1.52 4.47 11.23
C GLY A 100 -0.68 3.34 10.64
N GLN A 101 -0.78 2.14 11.22
CA GLN A 101 -0.17 0.94 10.66
C GLN A 101 -0.81 0.58 9.31
N PHE A 102 -2.13 0.60 9.22
CA PHE A 102 -2.86 0.30 7.98
C PHE A 102 -2.41 1.20 6.83
N LYS A 103 -2.22 2.51 7.05
CA LYS A 103 -1.73 3.42 6.00
C LYS A 103 -0.39 2.96 5.42
N LYS A 104 0.54 2.51 6.28
CA LYS A 104 1.86 2.00 5.86
C LYS A 104 1.73 0.66 5.13
N ASP A 105 0.91 -0.25 5.67
CA ASP A 105 0.65 -1.56 5.10
C ASP A 105 -0.01 -1.44 3.71
N TYR A 106 -1.02 -0.58 3.59
CA TYR A 106 -1.72 -0.30 2.34
C TYR A 106 -0.79 0.33 1.29
N ALA A 107 0.07 1.26 1.67
CA ALA A 107 1.03 1.84 0.73
C ALA A 107 2.03 0.81 0.19
N ALA A 108 2.55 -0.06 1.06
CA ALA A 108 3.40 -1.19 0.65
C ALA A 108 2.64 -2.17 -0.25
N TYR A 109 1.36 -2.44 0.04
CA TYR A 109 0.49 -3.35 -0.69
C TYR A 109 0.20 -2.84 -2.12
N ILE A 110 -0.17 -1.55 -2.27
CA ILE A 110 -0.37 -0.92 -3.57
C ILE A 110 0.92 -0.93 -4.39
N TRP A 111 2.05 -0.57 -3.77
CA TRP A 111 3.35 -0.61 -4.45
C TRP A 111 3.67 -2.02 -4.95
N LEU A 112 3.55 -3.04 -4.10
CA LEU A 112 3.90 -4.41 -4.44
C LEU A 112 3.04 -4.99 -5.55
N LEU A 113 1.72 -4.80 -5.49
CA LEU A 113 0.80 -5.27 -6.54
C LEU A 113 1.17 -4.68 -7.91
N ARG A 114 1.50 -3.38 -7.94
CA ARG A 114 1.93 -2.69 -9.16
C ARG A 114 3.27 -3.21 -9.67
N GLU A 115 4.26 -3.42 -8.80
CA GLU A 115 5.57 -3.94 -9.20
C GLU A 115 5.47 -5.37 -9.73
N LEU A 116 4.71 -6.26 -9.09
CA LEU A 116 4.50 -7.63 -9.56
C LEU A 116 3.78 -7.67 -10.91
N ALA A 117 2.84 -6.75 -11.16
CA ALA A 117 2.17 -6.65 -12.46
C ALA A 117 3.15 -6.21 -13.56
N LYS A 118 4.04 -5.25 -13.28
CA LYS A 118 5.10 -4.83 -14.21
C LYS A 118 6.09 -5.95 -14.48
N GLU A 119 6.54 -6.65 -13.44
CA GLU A 119 7.44 -7.80 -13.53
C GLU A 119 6.85 -8.90 -14.42
N ALA A 120 5.56 -9.18 -14.26
CA ALA A 120 4.81 -10.13 -15.07
C ALA A 120 4.46 -9.63 -16.49
N CYS A 121 4.81 -8.39 -16.84
CA CYS A 121 4.45 -7.74 -18.10
C CYS A 121 2.92 -7.73 -18.36
N ILE A 122 2.11 -7.52 -17.32
CA ILE A 122 0.64 -7.40 -17.42
C ILE A 122 0.16 -5.98 -17.08
N PRO A 123 -1.03 -5.56 -17.54
CA PRO A 123 -1.56 -4.23 -17.26
C PRO A 123 -1.72 -3.95 -15.76
N VAL A 124 -1.33 -2.74 -15.35
CA VAL A 124 -1.51 -2.24 -13.98
C VAL A 124 -2.91 -1.63 -13.83
N VAL A 125 -3.92 -2.48 -13.92
CA VAL A 125 -5.34 -2.11 -13.82
C VAL A 125 -6.04 -3.14 -12.94
N LEU A 126 -6.78 -2.66 -11.93
CA LEU A 126 -7.55 -3.50 -11.02
C LEU A 126 -8.91 -3.88 -11.63
N ASP A 127 -9.24 -5.17 -11.61
CA ASP A 127 -10.57 -5.72 -11.93
C ASP A 127 -11.12 -5.36 -13.32
N GLY A 128 -10.25 -4.90 -14.23
CA GLY A 128 -10.60 -4.65 -15.63
C GLY A 128 -10.84 -5.93 -16.43
N THR A 129 -11.25 -5.78 -17.68
CA THR A 129 -11.33 -6.91 -18.63
C THR A 129 -9.93 -7.43 -18.97
N GLY A 130 -9.80 -8.73 -19.26
CA GLY A 130 -8.51 -9.33 -19.64
C GLY A 130 -7.48 -9.41 -18.51
N ASN A 131 -6.19 -9.35 -18.85
CA ASN A 131 -5.07 -9.49 -17.93
C ASN A 131 -4.93 -8.28 -16.99
N GLY A 132 -4.22 -8.46 -15.87
CA GLY A 132 -3.91 -7.39 -14.93
C GLY A 132 -4.11 -7.80 -13.48
N ILE A 133 -4.17 -6.82 -12.58
CA ILE A 133 -4.37 -7.07 -11.15
C ILE A 133 -5.84 -7.39 -10.90
N LYS A 134 -6.14 -8.45 -10.14
CA LYS A 134 -7.50 -8.88 -9.83
C LYS A 134 -7.69 -9.02 -8.33
N SER A 135 -8.83 -8.61 -7.80
CA SER A 135 -9.29 -8.99 -6.47
C SER A 135 -9.71 -10.47 -6.46
N HIS A 136 -9.73 -11.09 -5.28
CA HIS A 136 -10.30 -12.43 -5.13
C HIS A 136 -11.79 -12.44 -5.50
N ARG A 137 -12.52 -11.36 -5.19
CA ARG A 137 -13.91 -11.18 -5.63
C ARG A 137 -14.05 -11.27 -7.14
N TRP A 138 -13.17 -10.64 -7.92
CA TRP A 138 -13.23 -10.71 -9.38
C TRP A 138 -13.06 -12.15 -9.87
N ILE A 139 -12.18 -12.94 -9.24
CA ILE A 139 -12.02 -14.37 -9.56
C ILE A 139 -13.33 -15.14 -9.27
N THR A 140 -13.95 -14.93 -8.11
CA THR A 140 -15.26 -15.50 -7.77
C THR A 140 -16.33 -15.14 -8.81
N ASP A 141 -16.36 -13.88 -9.24
CA ASP A 141 -17.43 -13.40 -10.11
C ASP A 141 -17.22 -13.83 -11.57
N ASN A 142 -15.97 -13.91 -12.06
CA ASN A 142 -15.66 -14.12 -13.49
C ASN A 142 -15.12 -15.51 -13.82
N LEU A 143 -14.30 -16.11 -12.95
CA LEU A 143 -13.71 -17.44 -13.21
C LEU A 143 -14.45 -18.54 -12.46
N LYS A 144 -15.03 -18.24 -11.28
CA LYS A 144 -15.57 -19.21 -10.32
C LYS A 144 -14.46 -20.10 -9.73
N GLY A 145 -14.82 -21.12 -8.95
CA GLY A 145 -13.86 -22.03 -8.30
C GLY A 145 -13.36 -21.56 -6.93
N THR A 146 -13.94 -20.47 -6.42
CA THR A 146 -13.80 -19.92 -5.08
C THR A 146 -15.05 -19.06 -4.80
N THR A 147 -15.37 -18.81 -3.53
CA THR A 147 -16.49 -17.98 -3.07
C THR A 147 -16.03 -16.72 -2.33
N HIS A 148 -14.72 -16.56 -2.17
CA HIS A 148 -14.11 -15.49 -1.41
C HIS A 148 -14.26 -14.13 -2.13
N ARG A 149 -14.35 -13.05 -1.35
CA ARG A 149 -14.66 -11.70 -1.87
C ARG A 149 -13.72 -10.60 -1.35
N ASP A 150 -12.60 -10.98 -0.76
CA ASP A 150 -11.50 -10.08 -0.40
C ASP A 150 -10.97 -9.29 -1.61
N PRO A 151 -10.38 -8.09 -1.39
CA PRO A 151 -10.11 -7.46 -0.09
C PRO A 151 -11.10 -6.36 0.35
N TYR A 152 -12.20 -6.18 -0.40
CA TYR A 152 -13.02 -4.97 -0.35
C TYR A 152 -13.64 -4.62 1.00
N SER A 153 -14.19 -5.60 1.74
CA SER A 153 -14.85 -5.32 3.02
C SER A 153 -13.85 -4.84 4.09
N TYR A 154 -12.66 -5.42 4.12
CA TYR A 154 -11.61 -4.98 5.02
C TYR A 154 -11.07 -3.60 4.63
N LEU A 155 -10.78 -3.37 3.35
CA LEU A 155 -10.37 -2.04 2.86
C LEU A 155 -11.41 -0.95 3.18
N ALA A 156 -12.70 -1.24 2.98
CA ALA A 156 -13.79 -0.32 3.31
C ALA A 156 -13.84 -0.01 4.81
N SER A 157 -13.62 -1.01 5.68
CA SER A 157 -13.55 -0.80 7.13
C SER A 157 -12.41 0.14 7.57
N MET A 158 -11.40 0.28 6.71
CA MET A 158 -10.25 1.17 6.90
C MET A 158 -10.35 2.50 6.15
N GLY A 159 -11.50 2.75 5.51
CA GLY A 159 -11.78 4.01 4.81
C GLY A 159 -11.32 4.04 3.35
N ILE A 160 -10.97 2.90 2.76
CA ILE A 160 -10.62 2.79 1.34
C ILE A 160 -11.83 2.25 0.58
N THR A 161 -12.44 3.08 -0.26
CA THR A 161 -13.53 2.64 -1.16
C THR A 161 -12.98 1.80 -2.30
N GLU A 162 -13.86 1.07 -3.00
CA GLU A 162 -13.45 0.29 -4.16
C GLU A 162 -12.91 1.18 -5.29
N GLU A 163 -13.52 2.36 -5.47
CA GLU A 163 -13.09 3.37 -6.43
C GLU A 163 -11.70 3.89 -6.09
N GLN A 164 -11.45 4.18 -4.80
CA GLN A 164 -10.14 4.61 -4.34
C GLN A 164 -9.09 3.51 -4.56
N PHE A 165 -9.41 2.27 -4.24
CA PHE A 165 -8.49 1.15 -4.47
C PHE A 165 -8.14 0.98 -5.96
N LYS A 166 -9.13 1.11 -6.85
CA LYS A 166 -8.88 1.10 -8.32
C LYS A 166 -7.99 2.25 -8.76
N LEU A 167 -8.22 3.46 -8.25
CA LEU A 167 -7.40 4.64 -8.56
C LEU A 167 -5.97 4.48 -8.04
N ASP A 168 -5.80 4.00 -6.82
CA ASP A 168 -4.50 3.77 -6.20
C ASP A 168 -3.70 2.70 -6.94
N ILE A 169 -4.36 1.61 -7.38
CA ILE A 169 -3.70 0.61 -8.24
C ILE A 169 -3.31 1.22 -9.58
N LYS A 170 -4.15 2.04 -10.21
CA LYS A 170 -3.87 2.61 -11.53
C LYS A 170 -2.75 3.65 -11.48
N ASN A 171 -2.81 4.55 -10.51
CA ASN A 171 -1.94 5.72 -10.44
C ASN A 171 -0.71 5.49 -9.54
N GLY A 172 -0.79 4.54 -8.62
CA GLY A 172 0.11 4.47 -7.47
C GLY A 172 -0.31 5.48 -6.40
N LEU A 173 0.31 5.38 -5.23
CA LEU A 173 0.20 6.40 -4.20
C LEU A 173 1.31 7.42 -4.41
N GLU A 174 0.98 8.70 -4.32
CA GLU A 174 1.97 9.76 -4.15
C GLU A 174 2.70 9.53 -2.82
N GLU A 175 3.98 9.93 -2.75
CA GLU A 175 4.70 9.92 -1.48
C GLU A 175 3.92 10.75 -0.47
N VAL A 176 3.42 10.09 0.58
CA VAL A 176 3.02 10.80 1.79
C VAL A 176 4.30 11.35 2.37
N LYS A 177 4.62 12.58 2.01
CA LYS A 177 5.77 13.29 2.58
C LYS A 177 5.53 13.39 4.07
N GLU A 178 6.44 12.83 4.85
CA GLU A 178 6.33 12.84 6.30
C GLU A 178 6.36 14.30 6.76
N VAL A 179 5.25 14.76 7.32
CA VAL A 179 5.14 16.11 7.89
C VAL A 179 5.39 15.98 9.39
N GLN A 180 6.54 16.44 9.84
CA GLN A 180 6.86 16.51 11.26
C GLN A 180 6.70 17.95 11.75
N GLU A 181 6.00 18.15 12.86
CA GLU A 181 5.97 19.45 13.53
C GLU A 181 7.38 19.83 13.99
N ALA A 182 7.76 21.07 13.76
CA ALA A 182 9.04 21.62 14.14
C ALA A 182 8.86 23.07 14.62
N LYS A 183 9.94 23.65 15.15
CA LYS A 183 10.02 25.07 15.48
C LYS A 183 11.33 25.62 14.96
N VAL A 184 11.30 26.83 14.42
CA VAL A 184 12.49 27.59 14.03
C VAL A 184 12.69 28.73 15.02
N MET A 185 13.92 28.97 15.44
CA MET A 185 14.28 30.14 16.25
C MET A 185 14.84 31.25 15.36
N LEU A 186 14.45 32.48 15.64
CA LEU A 186 15.03 33.68 15.04
C LEU A 186 15.73 34.49 16.13
N ASN A 187 17.03 34.71 15.94
CA ASN A 187 17.92 35.48 16.82
C ASN A 187 17.80 35.11 18.31
N ASP A 188 17.66 33.81 18.62
CA ASP A 188 17.55 33.24 19.98
C ASP A 188 16.46 33.85 20.88
N ALA A 189 15.54 34.62 20.31
CA ALA A 189 14.55 35.39 21.06
C ALA A 189 13.12 34.85 20.90
N LYS A 190 12.78 34.34 19.71
CA LYS A 190 11.40 33.93 19.40
C LYS A 190 11.37 32.67 18.53
N THR A 191 10.40 31.79 18.82
CA THR A 191 10.14 30.57 18.05
C THR A 191 8.95 30.77 17.12
N ILE A 192 9.03 30.22 15.91
CA ILE A 192 7.92 30.16 14.95
C ILE A 192 7.59 28.71 14.63
N PRO A 193 6.31 28.36 14.46
CA PRO A 193 5.90 27.05 13.98
C PRO A 193 6.55 26.73 12.64
N ALA A 194 6.97 25.49 12.49
CA ALA A 194 7.53 24.98 11.25
C ALA A 194 7.05 23.55 11.02
N VAL A 195 7.23 23.08 9.80
CA VAL A 195 7.07 21.66 9.46
C VAL A 195 8.30 21.20 8.70
N ILE A 196 8.78 20.00 9.01
CA ILE A 196 9.80 19.33 8.20
C ILE A 196 9.06 18.51 7.16
N ILE A 197 9.41 18.72 5.90
CA ILE A 197 8.91 17.98 4.73
C ILE A 197 10.15 17.59 3.92
N ASP A 198 10.36 16.29 3.69
CA ASP A 198 11.53 15.75 2.97
C ASP A 198 12.89 16.26 3.51
N GLY A 199 13.02 16.34 4.85
CA GLY A 199 14.24 16.84 5.51
C GLY A 199 14.49 18.33 5.35
N ARG A 200 13.55 19.09 4.77
CA ARG A 200 13.61 20.55 4.63
C ARG A 200 12.62 21.20 5.58
N THR A 201 13.09 22.21 6.30
CA THR A 201 12.26 23.01 7.19
C THR A 201 11.46 24.02 6.39
N HIS A 202 10.14 24.01 6.56
CA HIS A 202 9.20 24.94 5.96
C HIS A 202 8.54 25.75 7.08
N VAL A 203 8.39 27.04 6.86
CA VAL A 203 7.78 27.99 7.80
C VAL A 203 6.66 28.72 7.07
N GLN A 204 5.54 28.98 7.74
CA GLN A 204 4.52 29.81 7.11
C GLN A 204 5.04 31.24 7.00
N VAL A 205 5.02 31.79 5.78
CA VAL A 205 5.47 33.16 5.51
C VAL A 205 4.68 34.20 6.33
N ARG A 206 3.46 33.88 6.77
CA ARG A 206 2.68 34.73 7.66
C ARG A 206 3.29 34.83 9.06
N ASP A 207 3.72 33.72 9.65
CA ASP A 207 4.37 33.70 10.96
C ASP A 207 5.66 34.55 10.94
N LEU A 208 6.41 34.49 9.84
CA LEU A 208 7.57 35.35 9.59
C LEU A 208 7.19 36.82 9.45
N ALA A 209 6.13 37.13 8.69
CA ALA A 209 5.68 38.50 8.49
C ALA A 209 5.23 39.16 9.80
N GLU A 210 4.41 38.46 10.60
CA GLU A 210 3.93 38.95 11.89
C GLU A 210 5.09 39.22 12.85
N LEU A 211 6.07 38.31 12.89
CA LEU A 211 7.24 38.46 13.73
C LEU A 211 8.08 39.70 13.39
N LEU A 212 8.24 39.97 12.09
CA LEU A 212 9.04 41.07 11.56
C LEU A 212 8.24 42.38 11.45
N GLY A 213 6.96 42.39 11.84
CA GLY A 213 6.09 43.56 11.69
C GLY A 213 5.82 43.94 10.22
N LEU A 214 5.88 42.96 9.31
CA LEU A 214 5.68 43.16 7.88
C LEU A 214 4.23 42.90 7.49
N LYS A 215 3.72 43.68 6.53
CA LYS A 215 2.43 43.42 5.89
C LYS A 215 2.59 42.43 4.76
N LEU A 216 1.80 41.35 4.78
CA LEU A 216 1.75 40.35 3.73
C LEU A 216 0.56 40.60 2.80
N VAL A 217 0.81 40.67 1.48
CA VAL A 217 -0.25 40.80 0.47
C VAL A 217 -0.06 39.73 -0.60
N TYR A 218 -1.07 38.89 -0.78
CA TYR A 218 -1.11 37.91 -1.86
C TYR A 218 -1.96 38.43 -3.02
N ASN A 219 -1.41 38.42 -4.22
CA ASN A 219 -2.13 38.76 -5.44
C ASN A 219 -2.58 37.47 -6.16
N ASN A 220 -3.89 37.27 -6.27
CA ASN A 220 -4.44 36.02 -6.79
C ASN A 220 -4.29 35.85 -8.31
N GLU A 221 -4.10 36.92 -9.07
CA GLU A 221 -3.91 36.88 -10.54
C GLU A 221 -2.46 36.49 -10.89
N SER A 222 -1.50 37.21 -10.33
CA SER A 222 -0.06 37.00 -10.54
C SER A 222 0.51 35.83 -9.74
N LYS A 223 -0.20 35.33 -8.73
CA LYS A 223 0.27 34.31 -7.77
C LYS A 223 1.51 34.74 -6.97
N ILE A 224 1.69 36.05 -6.77
CA ILE A 224 2.82 36.62 -6.03
C ILE A 224 2.38 37.02 -4.62
N THR A 225 3.15 36.58 -3.61
CA THR A 225 3.10 37.10 -2.24
C THR A 225 4.18 38.16 -2.07
N LYS A 226 3.80 39.36 -1.61
CA LYS A 226 4.72 40.46 -1.30
C LYS A 226 4.71 40.76 0.20
N LEU A 227 5.88 41.07 0.75
CA LEU A 227 6.06 41.56 2.12
C LEU A 227 6.47 43.04 2.06
N TYR A 228 5.90 43.86 2.92
CA TYR A 228 6.18 45.30 2.99
C TYR A 228 6.42 45.73 4.45
N GLU A 229 7.31 46.68 4.66
CA GLU A 229 7.41 47.37 5.96
C GLU A 229 6.14 48.16 6.23
N VAL A 230 5.66 48.10 7.47
CA VAL A 230 4.60 48.98 7.94
C VAL A 230 5.28 50.28 8.36
N LYS A 231 5.10 51.34 7.56
CA LYS A 231 5.46 52.72 7.95
C LYS A 231 4.42 53.28 8.91
#